data_AF-A0A183DSL3-F1
#
_entry.id   AF-A0A183DSL3-F1
#
_cell.length_a   1.000
_cell.length_b   1.000
_cell.length_c   1.000
_cell.angle_alpha   90.00
_cell.angle_beta   90.00
_cell.angle_gamma   90.00
#
_symmetry.space_group_name_H-M   'P 1'
#
loop_
_entity.id
_entity.type
_entity.pdbx_description
1 polymer ?
#
loop_
_entity_poly.entity_id
_entity_poly.type
_entity_poly.pdbx_seq_one_letter_code
_entity_poly.pdbx_strand_id
1 'polypeptide(L)'
;MDVLWVGRVVPVFPGSAQNDPLDVFLDLEKEEKENHGKRLSIEKIYQKKTQLEHILLRPDTYIGSVEYTDRAPTWVYDIETDRIVQRDISYVPGLYKIFDEILVNAADNKQRDPKMSLIKVNINK
;
A
#
# COMPACT_ATOMS: atom_id res chain seq x y z
N MET A 1 -35.70 -4.07 2.79
CA MET A 1 -34.69 -5.15 2.86
C MET A 1 -33.59 -4.61 3.76
N ASP A 2 -33.81 -4.74 5.05
CA ASP A 2 -32.96 -4.20 6.10
C ASP A 2 -32.12 -5.34 6.65
N VAL A 3 -30.80 -5.22 6.60
CA VAL A 3 -29.89 -6.12 7.31
C VAL A 3 -29.14 -5.29 8.34
N LEU A 4 -29.71 -5.30 9.54
CA LEU A 4 -29.16 -4.77 10.77
C LEU A 4 -27.86 -5.52 11.11
N TRP A 5 -26.72 -4.83 11.11
CA TRP A 5 -25.51 -5.33 11.74
C TRP A 5 -25.60 -5.09 13.25
N VAL A 6 -26.13 -6.08 13.97
CA VAL A 6 -26.05 -6.14 15.44
C VAL A 6 -24.63 -6.52 15.81
N GLY A 7 -23.95 -5.61 16.51
CA GLY A 7 -22.62 -5.82 17.06
C GLY A 7 -22.58 -7.07 17.95
N ARG A 8 -21.81 -8.07 17.51
CA ARG A 8 -21.46 -9.23 18.32
C ARG A 8 -20.00 -9.05 18.75
N VAL A 9 -19.80 -8.81 20.05
CA VAL A 9 -18.48 -8.83 20.68
C VAL A 9 -17.91 -10.24 20.51
N VAL A 10 -16.84 -10.37 19.73
CA VAL A 10 -16.11 -11.64 19.57
C VAL A 10 -15.19 -11.78 20.78
N PRO A 11 -15.19 -12.92 21.50
CA PRO A 11 -14.30 -13.10 22.64
C PRO A 11 -12.85 -13.16 22.14
N VAL A 12 -11.98 -12.32 22.73
CA VAL A 12 -10.55 -12.34 22.48
C VAL A 12 -9.95 -13.52 23.25
N PHE A 13 -9.51 -14.56 22.55
CA PHE A 13 -8.72 -15.64 23.12
C PHE A 13 -7.27 -15.14 23.35
N PRO A 14 -6.64 -15.41 24.51
CA PRO A 14 -5.26 -15.00 24.76
C PRO A 14 -4.33 -16.03 24.10
N GLY A 15 -3.83 -15.74 22.90
CA GLY A 15 -2.92 -16.69 22.24
C GLY A 15 -2.57 -16.44 20.77
N SER A 16 -2.67 -15.21 20.26
CA SER A 16 -2.01 -14.88 18.99
C SER A 16 -1.16 -13.64 19.21
N ALA A 17 0.15 -13.85 19.35
CA ALA A 17 1.09 -12.80 18.98
C ALA A 17 0.72 -12.45 17.53
N GLN A 18 0.31 -11.21 17.30
CA GLN A 18 0.21 -10.69 15.95
C GLN A 18 1.63 -10.72 15.42
N ASN A 19 1.95 -11.72 14.59
CA ASN A 19 3.23 -11.74 13.87
C ASN A 19 3.28 -10.43 13.08
N ASP A 20 4.32 -9.65 13.32
CA ASP A 20 4.49 -8.38 12.64
C ASP A 20 4.65 -8.68 11.15
N PRO A 21 3.92 -8.02 10.24
CA PRO A 21 4.14 -8.18 8.81
C PRO A 21 5.61 -8.00 8.39
N LEU A 22 6.42 -7.29 9.19
CA LEU A 22 7.86 -7.12 9.00
C LEU A 22 8.67 -8.39 9.27
N ASP A 23 8.18 -9.31 10.11
CA ASP A 23 8.87 -10.57 10.44
C ASP A 23 9.04 -11.46 9.20
N VAL A 24 8.12 -11.36 8.24
CA VAL A 24 8.19 -12.09 6.96
C VAL A 24 9.44 -11.74 6.16
N PHE A 25 9.87 -10.47 6.19
CA PHE A 25 11.06 -10.03 5.45
C PHE A 25 12.35 -10.54 6.12
N LEU A 26 12.40 -10.52 7.45
CA LEU A 26 13.53 -11.02 8.22
C LEU A 26 13.73 -12.54 8.03
N ASP A 27 12.65 -13.29 7.98
CA ASP A 27 12.70 -14.73 7.79
C ASP A 27 13.16 -15.11 6.36
N LEU A 28 12.70 -14.38 5.34
CA LEU A 28 13.11 -14.62 3.95
C LEU A 28 14.59 -14.30 3.70
N GLU A 29 15.09 -13.17 4.21
CA GLU A 29 16.51 -12.81 4.07
C GLU A 29 17.43 -13.82 4.77
N LYS A 30 16.99 -14.36 5.90
CA LYS A 30 17.73 -15.35 6.67
C LYS A 30 17.77 -16.70 5.95
N GLU A 31 16.66 -17.12 5.32
CA GLU A 31 16.59 -18.38 4.58
C GLU A 31 17.38 -18.38 3.26
N GLU A 32 17.51 -17.25 2.57
CA GLU A 32 18.32 -17.12 1.35
C GLU A 32 19.82 -17.28 1.62
N LYS A 33 20.30 -16.75 2.76
CA LYS A 33 21.70 -16.85 3.17
C LYS A 33 22.10 -18.28 3.55
N GLU A 34 21.18 -19.10 4.05
CA GLU A 34 21.46 -20.47 4.49
C GLU A 34 21.40 -21.53 3.39
N ASN A 35 20.74 -21.28 2.25
CA ASN A 35 20.43 -22.31 1.25
C ASN A 35 21.20 -22.26 -0.07
N HIS A 36 22.33 -21.56 -0.16
CA HIS A 36 23.16 -21.55 -1.37
C HIS A 36 23.70 -22.96 -1.72
N GLY A 37 23.02 -23.67 -2.63
CA GLY A 37 23.51 -24.91 -3.26
C GLY A 37 22.69 -26.19 -3.06
N LYS A 38 21.58 -26.20 -2.32
CA LYS A 38 20.71 -27.40 -2.18
C LYS A 38 19.46 -27.30 -3.05
N ARG A 39 19.06 -28.42 -3.70
CA ARG A 39 17.76 -28.53 -4.38
C ARG A 39 16.66 -28.23 -3.35
N LEU A 40 15.85 -27.22 -3.65
CA LEU A 40 14.72 -26.81 -2.81
C LEU A 40 13.71 -27.97 -2.71
N SER A 41 13.13 -28.16 -1.52
CA SER A 41 12.04 -29.13 -1.35
C SER A 41 10.79 -28.66 -2.11
N ILE A 42 9.88 -29.58 -2.40
CA ILE A 42 8.65 -29.29 -3.17
C ILE A 42 7.81 -28.21 -2.44
N GLU A 43 7.78 -28.25 -1.12
CA GLU A 43 7.10 -27.29 -0.26
C GLU A 43 7.74 -25.89 -0.31
N LYS A 44 9.06 -25.80 -0.57
CA LYS A 44 9.73 -24.51 -0.80
C LYS A 44 9.43 -23.93 -2.17
N ILE A 45 9.25 -24.78 -3.17
CA ILE A 45 8.94 -24.36 -4.54
C ILE A 45 7.49 -23.87 -4.64
N TYR A 46 6.55 -24.57 -3.98
CA TYR A 46 5.12 -24.26 -4.04
C TYR A 46 4.61 -23.80 -2.68
N GLN A 47 4.48 -22.49 -2.53
CA GLN A 47 3.95 -21.87 -1.33
C GLN A 47 2.61 -21.19 -1.60
N LYS A 48 1.63 -21.45 -0.73
CA LYS A 48 0.39 -20.67 -0.70
C LYS A 48 0.62 -19.44 0.17
N LYS A 49 0.43 -18.25 -0.40
CA LYS A 49 0.53 -16.97 0.32
C LYS A 49 -0.85 -16.47 0.71
N THR A 50 -0.93 -15.78 1.84
CA THR A 50 -2.12 -15.02 2.21
C THR A 50 -2.24 -13.76 1.34
N GLN A 51 -3.42 -13.14 1.31
CA GLN A 51 -3.66 -11.93 0.52
C GLN A 51 -2.67 -10.81 0.91
N LEU A 52 -2.49 -10.60 2.22
CA LEU A 52 -1.60 -9.56 2.75
C LEU A 52 -0.14 -9.85 2.41
N GLU A 53 0.31 -11.09 2.57
CA GLU A 53 1.65 -11.51 2.15
C GLU A 53 1.89 -11.26 0.66
N HIS A 54 0.91 -11.58 -0.19
CA HIS A 54 1.05 -11.38 -1.63
C HIS A 54 1.17 -9.91 -2.01
N ILE A 55 0.40 -9.03 -1.35
CA ILE A 55 0.49 -7.58 -1.56
C ILE A 55 1.88 -7.06 -1.17
N LEU A 56 2.40 -7.50 -0.02
CA LEU A 56 3.72 -7.08 0.47
C LEU A 56 4.87 -7.64 -0.40
N LEU A 57 4.72 -8.86 -0.92
CA LEU A 57 5.72 -9.49 -1.78
C LEU A 57 5.71 -8.97 -3.21
N ARG A 58 4.56 -8.50 -3.71
CA ARG A 58 4.37 -8.05 -5.10
C ARG A 58 3.57 -6.74 -5.14
N PRO A 59 4.10 -5.65 -4.57
CA PRO A 59 3.39 -4.39 -4.47
C PRO A 59 3.12 -3.75 -5.85
N ASP A 60 3.97 -4.04 -6.84
CA ASP A 60 3.89 -3.45 -8.18
C ASP A 60 2.52 -3.56 -8.84
N THR A 61 1.81 -4.69 -8.66
CA THR A 61 0.48 -4.90 -9.24
C THR A 61 -0.65 -4.18 -8.50
N TYR A 62 -0.39 -3.71 -7.28
CA TYR A 62 -1.40 -3.06 -6.44
C TYR A 62 -1.23 -1.54 -6.42
N ILE A 63 -0.01 -1.06 -6.22
CA ILE A 63 0.29 0.36 -6.06
C ILE A 63 1.27 0.90 -7.10
N GLY A 64 1.81 0.04 -7.98
CA GLY A 64 2.91 0.41 -8.87
C GLY A 64 4.28 0.26 -8.21
N SER A 65 5.33 0.69 -8.93
CA SER A 65 6.71 0.47 -8.50
C SER A 65 7.03 1.13 -7.16
N VAL A 66 7.67 0.37 -6.27
CA VAL A 66 8.25 0.86 -5.01
C VAL A 66 9.67 1.42 -5.17
N GLU A 67 10.23 1.29 -6.38
CA GLU A 67 11.56 1.83 -6.71
C GLU A 67 11.47 3.32 -7.10
N TYR A 68 12.61 4.01 -6.94
CA TYR A 68 12.73 5.39 -7.40
C TYR A 68 12.63 5.46 -8.92
N THR A 69 11.68 6.26 -9.40
CA THR A 69 11.59 6.62 -10.81
C THR A 69 12.25 7.97 -11.00
N ASP A 70 13.37 7.97 -11.74
CA ASP A 70 14.14 9.18 -12.01
C ASP A 70 13.67 9.89 -13.28
N ARG A 71 13.74 11.24 -13.24
CA ARG A 71 13.50 12.13 -14.38
C ARG A 71 12.19 11.81 -15.11
N ALA A 72 11.12 11.62 -14.36
CA ALA A 72 9.79 11.41 -14.92
C ALA A 72 9.16 12.76 -15.27
N PRO A 73 8.82 13.03 -16.56
CA PRO A 73 8.21 14.29 -16.95
C PRO A 73 6.77 14.37 -16.43
N THR A 74 6.54 15.24 -15.45
CA THR A 74 5.25 15.37 -14.75
C THR A 74 4.77 16.82 -14.72
N TRP A 75 3.46 17.02 -14.72
CA TRP A 75 2.85 18.33 -14.52
C TRP A 75 2.77 18.65 -13.04
N VAL A 76 3.44 19.72 -12.62
CA VAL A 76 3.48 20.17 -11.23
C VAL A 76 2.95 21.60 -11.16
N TYR A 77 2.15 21.89 -10.15
CA TYR A 77 1.71 23.26 -9.88
C TYR A 77 2.84 24.03 -9.19
N ASP A 78 3.28 25.11 -9.82
CA ASP A 78 4.31 26.00 -9.32
C ASP A 78 3.68 27.21 -8.62
N ILE A 79 3.94 27.33 -7.33
CA ILE A 79 3.37 28.36 -6.45
C ILE A 79 3.92 29.75 -6.79
N GLU A 80 5.17 29.85 -7.27
CA GLU A 80 5.79 31.14 -7.56
C GLU A 80 5.23 31.77 -8.83
N THR A 81 4.94 30.94 -9.83
CA THR A 81 4.43 31.38 -11.14
C THR A 81 2.92 31.27 -11.28
N ASP A 82 2.24 30.69 -10.28
CA ASP A 82 0.80 30.41 -10.24
C ASP A 82 0.31 29.63 -11.47
N ARG A 83 1.10 28.65 -11.92
CA ARG A 83 0.86 27.89 -13.16
C ARG A 83 1.24 26.43 -13.02
N ILE A 84 0.58 25.60 -13.83
CA ILE A 84 0.98 24.19 -14.01
C ILE A 84 2.09 24.16 -15.06
N VAL A 85 3.23 23.60 -14.69
CA VAL A 85 4.43 23.51 -15.52
C VAL A 85 4.89 22.06 -15.61
N GLN A 86 5.44 21.68 -16.76
CA GLN A 86 6.03 20.36 -16.95
C GLN A 86 7.48 20.37 -16.44
N ARG A 87 7.82 19.45 -15.54
CA ARG A 87 9.16 19.31 -14.97
C ARG A 87 9.51 17.84 -14.79
N ASP A 88 10.80 17.53 -14.90
CA ASP A 88 11.31 16.21 -14.56
C ASP A 88 11.45 16.11 -13.04
N ILE A 89 10.74 15.16 -12.45
CA ILE A 89 10.80 14.88 -11.01
C ILE A 89 11.28 13.46 -10.76
N SER A 90 11.93 13.25 -9.61
CA SER A 90 12.22 11.92 -9.09
C SER A 90 11.27 11.62 -7.94
N TYR A 91 10.55 10.49 -8.01
CA TYR A 91 9.59 10.09 -7.00
C TYR A 91 9.38 8.57 -6.99
N VAL A 92 8.70 8.06 -5.97
CA VAL A 92 8.29 6.65 -5.87
C VAL A 92 6.81 6.52 -6.26
N PRO A 93 6.46 5.85 -7.38
CA PRO A 93 5.09 5.71 -7.84
C PRO A 93 4.14 5.07 -6.82
N GLY A 94 4.61 4.04 -6.11
CA GLY A 94 3.85 3.37 -5.06
C GLY A 94 3.42 4.33 -3.94
N LEU A 95 4.32 5.22 -3.52
CA LEU A 95 4.02 6.23 -2.50
C LEU A 95 2.98 7.24 -2.98
N TYR A 96 3.08 7.66 -4.25
CA TYR A 96 2.08 8.54 -4.87
C TYR A 96 0.70 7.87 -4.94
N LYS A 97 0.65 6.59 -5.33
CA LYS A 97 -0.61 5.85 -5.50
C LYS A 97 -1.37 5.59 -4.20
N ILE A 98 -0.68 5.31 -3.10
CA ILE A 98 -1.36 5.14 -1.81
C ILE A 98 -1.99 6.45 -1.33
N PHE A 99 -1.37 7.60 -1.61
CA PHE A 99 -1.94 8.90 -1.31
C PHE A 99 -3.15 9.21 -2.20
N ASP A 100 -3.04 8.96 -3.50
CA ASP A 100 -4.12 9.11 -4.48
C ASP A 100 -5.36 8.28 -4.09
N GLU A 101 -5.17 7.04 -3.63
CA GLU A 101 -6.27 6.17 -3.20
C GLU A 101 -7.10 6.80 -2.05
N ILE A 102 -6.46 7.44 -1.08
CA ILE A 102 -7.16 8.11 0.01
C ILE A 102 -7.89 9.36 -0.49
N LEU A 103 -7.29 10.11 -1.42
CA LEU A 103 -7.93 11.28 -2.01
C LEU A 103 -9.16 10.92 -2.84
N VAL A 104 -9.08 9.87 -3.66
CA VAL A 104 -10.20 9.40 -4.47
C VAL A 104 -11.32 8.87 -3.56
N ASN A 105 -10.98 8.11 -2.52
CA ASN A 105 -11.98 7.67 -1.54
C ASN A 105 -12.67 8.84 -0.83
N ALA A 106 -11.92 9.91 -0.50
CA ALA A 106 -12.52 11.13 0.06
C ALA A 106 -13.41 11.85 -0.96
N ALA A 107 -13.01 11.91 -2.23
CA ALA A 107 -13.80 12.49 -3.30
C ALA A 107 -15.08 11.69 -3.58
N ASP A 108 -15.01 10.37 -3.55
CA ASP A 108 -16.16 9.47 -3.72
C ASP A 108 -17.22 9.66 -2.63
N ASN A 109 -16.81 10.08 -1.44
CA ASN A 109 -17.77 10.44 -0.40
C ASN A 109 -18.66 11.62 -0.81
N LYS A 110 -18.23 12.54 -1.70
CA LYS A 110 -19.11 13.59 -2.25
C LYS A 110 -20.23 13.02 -3.12
N GLN A 111 -19.94 11.97 -3.87
CA GLN A 111 -20.93 11.31 -4.71
C GLN A 111 -21.97 10.57 -3.84
N ARG A 112 -21.52 10.00 -2.72
CA ARG A 112 -22.36 9.31 -1.74
C ARG A 112 -23.18 10.26 -0.87
N ASP A 113 -22.56 11.32 -0.37
CA ASP A 113 -23.19 12.38 0.42
C ASP A 113 -22.98 13.75 -0.26
N PRO A 114 -23.99 14.25 -0.99
CA PRO A 114 -23.95 15.55 -1.63
C PRO A 114 -23.75 16.73 -0.65
N LYS A 115 -23.92 16.55 0.67
CA LYS A 115 -23.70 17.60 1.67
C LYS A 115 -22.22 17.84 1.97
N MET A 116 -21.33 16.90 1.66
CA MET A 116 -19.89 17.07 1.86
C MET A 116 -19.39 18.31 1.12
N SER A 117 -18.67 19.22 1.79
CA SER A 117 -18.28 20.51 1.20
C SER A 117 -16.78 20.75 1.12
N LEU A 118 -15.97 20.02 1.89
CA LEU A 118 -14.55 20.30 2.04
C LEU A 118 -13.73 19.02 2.19
N ILE A 119 -12.62 18.95 1.46
CA ILE A 119 -11.56 17.97 1.66
C ILE A 119 -10.34 18.75 2.15
N LYS A 120 -9.83 18.40 3.34
CA LYS A 120 -8.63 19.03 3.91
C LYS A 120 -7.46 18.07 3.84
N VAL A 121 -6.38 18.49 3.17
CA VAL A 121 -5.14 17.74 3.09
C VAL A 121 -4.07 18.51 3.85
N ASN A 122 -3.45 17.87 4.86
CA ASN A 122 -2.30 18.43 5.57
C ASN A 122 -1.11 17.48 5.35
N ILE A 123 -0.04 17.99 4.75
CA ILE A 123 1.21 17.25 4.57
C ILE A 123 2.22 17.86 5.53
N ASN A 124 2.65 17.08 6.53
CA ASN A 124 3.74 17.50 7.41
C ASN A 124 5.08 17.24 6.71
N LYS A 125 5.94 18.25 6.72
CA LYS A 125 7.27 18.18 6.10
C LYS A 125 8.34 17.99 7.16
#